data_AF-A0A497GPH3-F1
#
_entry.id   AF-A0A497GPH3-F1
#
_cell.length_a   1.000
_cell.length_b   1.000
_cell.length_c   1.000
_cell.angle_alpha   90.00
_cell.angle_beta   90.00
_cell.angle_gamma   90.00
#
_symmetry.space_group_name_H-M   'P 1'
#
loop_
_entity.id
_entity.type
_entity.pdbx_description
1 polymer ?
#
loop_
_entity_poly.entity_id
_entity_poly.type
_entity_poly.pdbx_seq_one_letter_code
_entity_poly.pdbx_strand_id
1 'polypeptide(L)'
;MPLTSEDIKFYYTDGATGPSNNSLSLGGTISGSSITSGVANNIFDDVTGDEASHGTIEYRAIAVKDASSSYDMLNVKVWISGYKRAATKADTIYFALENPTGSPATIQQIPDPYTAPDESKFVTKKGNTVEWTVEGSPSNTLEFGTVNAGEWFGIWLKRDVPGSASPYSDRSCTITVQCETTASPYRYTVLKTYEIVWNGNDFYVFPVEIP
;
A
#
# COMPACT_ATOMS: atom_id res chain seq x y z
N MET A 1 -19.62 -0.59 18.57
CA MET A 1 -18.67 0.55 18.60
C MET A 1 -18.41 0.92 17.15
N PRO A 2 -18.33 2.20 16.76
CA PRO A 2 -17.95 2.55 15.39
C PRO A 2 -16.61 1.89 15.00
N LEU A 3 -16.35 1.74 13.69
CA LEU A 3 -15.02 1.40 13.19
C LEU A 3 -13.94 2.25 13.87
N THR A 4 -12.85 1.60 14.20
CA THR A 4 -11.63 2.19 14.75
C THR A 4 -10.46 1.96 13.81
N SER A 5 -9.34 2.63 14.04
CA SER A 5 -8.11 2.41 13.27
C SER A 5 -7.51 1.01 13.47
N GLU A 6 -7.91 0.28 14.51
CA GLU A 6 -7.51 -1.11 14.75
C GLU A 6 -8.23 -2.11 13.84
N ASP A 7 -9.40 -1.72 13.33
CA ASP A 7 -10.18 -2.52 12.39
C ASP A 7 -9.62 -2.44 10.96
N ILE A 8 -8.85 -1.41 10.64
CA ILE A 8 -8.20 -1.26 9.32
C ILE A 8 -6.83 -1.96 9.37
N LYS A 9 -6.72 -3.11 8.70
CA LYS A 9 -5.52 -3.96 8.75
C LYS A 9 -4.89 -4.16 7.39
N PHE A 10 -3.57 -4.12 7.35
CA PHE A 10 -2.78 -4.38 6.16
C PHE A 10 -2.27 -5.82 6.18
N TYR A 11 -2.40 -6.52 5.07
CA TYR A 11 -1.97 -7.89 4.88
C TYR A 11 -1.09 -8.02 3.65
N TYR A 12 -0.25 -9.05 3.67
CA TYR A 12 0.37 -9.54 2.46
C TYR A 12 -0.66 -10.09 1.48
N THR A 13 -0.21 -10.35 0.26
CA THR A 13 -0.97 -11.11 -0.74
C THR A 13 -0.27 -12.45 -1.04
N ASP A 14 -1.06 -13.41 -1.52
CA ASP A 14 -0.68 -14.78 -1.87
C ASP A 14 0.17 -15.47 -0.78
N GLY A 15 1.32 -16.03 -1.13
CA GLY A 15 2.16 -16.84 -0.25
C GLY A 15 3.06 -16.05 0.71
N ALA A 16 3.04 -14.70 0.67
CA ALA A 16 3.90 -13.90 1.53
C ALA A 16 3.44 -13.92 3.00
N THR A 17 4.42 -14.08 3.89
CA THR A 17 4.23 -14.10 5.35
C THR A 17 5.12 -13.10 6.10
N GLY A 18 6.04 -12.44 5.39
CA GLY A 18 6.96 -11.42 5.91
C GLY A 18 8.15 -11.98 6.70
N PRO A 19 9.11 -11.11 7.03
CA PRO A 19 9.84 -10.29 6.05
C PRO A 19 10.67 -11.17 5.09
N SER A 20 11.05 -12.38 5.48
CA SER A 20 11.94 -13.29 4.72
C SER A 20 11.40 -13.76 3.36
N ASN A 21 10.10 -13.61 3.10
CA ASN A 21 9.44 -13.95 1.84
C ASN A 21 8.45 -12.85 1.38
N ASN A 22 8.70 -11.59 1.78
CA ASN A 22 7.91 -10.43 1.36
C ASN A 22 7.78 -10.32 -0.18
N SER A 23 8.76 -10.83 -0.92
CA SER A 23 8.84 -10.86 -2.38
C SER A 23 7.74 -11.71 -3.03
N LEU A 24 7.05 -12.56 -2.27
CA LEU A 24 5.89 -13.31 -2.74
C LEU A 24 4.59 -12.51 -2.73
N SER A 25 4.59 -11.27 -2.22
CA SER A 25 3.41 -10.39 -2.16
C SER A 25 3.17 -9.74 -3.53
N LEU A 26 2.81 -10.56 -4.51
CA LEU A 26 2.74 -10.23 -5.94
C LEU A 26 1.29 -10.25 -6.47
N GLY A 27 0.31 -10.04 -5.59
CA GLY A 27 -1.10 -10.06 -5.92
C GLY A 27 -1.75 -11.41 -5.63
N GLY A 28 -2.86 -11.75 -6.30
CA GLY A 28 -3.62 -12.95 -5.96
C GLY A 28 -4.59 -12.75 -4.78
N THR A 29 -4.79 -13.78 -3.97
CA THR A 29 -5.68 -13.72 -2.80
C THR A 29 -5.00 -13.03 -1.61
N ILE A 30 -5.78 -12.49 -0.67
CA ILE A 30 -5.24 -11.98 0.60
C ILE A 30 -4.53 -13.09 1.41
N SER A 31 -3.35 -12.79 1.95
CA SER A 31 -2.61 -13.70 2.85
C SER A 31 -3.24 -13.70 4.26
N GLY A 32 -3.04 -14.79 5.00
CA GLY A 32 -3.36 -14.86 6.42
C GLY A 32 -2.44 -14.01 7.31
N SER A 33 -1.32 -13.52 6.77
CA SER A 33 -0.30 -12.77 7.51
C SER A 33 -0.47 -11.26 7.36
N SER A 34 -0.63 -10.56 8.49
CA SER A 34 -0.66 -9.10 8.53
C SER A 34 0.74 -8.50 8.44
N ILE A 35 0.86 -7.32 7.84
CA ILE A 35 2.11 -6.56 7.80
C ILE A 35 2.38 -5.97 9.20
N THR A 36 3.37 -6.54 9.89
CA THR A 36 3.76 -6.11 11.24
C THR A 36 4.52 -4.77 11.23
N SER A 37 4.26 -3.94 12.24
CA SER A 37 4.98 -2.70 12.48
C SER A 37 6.45 -2.92 12.83
N GLY A 38 7.31 -1.99 12.42
CA GLY A 38 8.69 -1.86 12.90
C GLY A 38 9.60 -3.02 12.53
N VAL A 39 9.18 -3.84 11.56
CA VAL A 39 9.98 -4.92 10.99
C VAL A 39 10.69 -4.38 9.75
N ALA A 40 12.00 -4.61 9.66
CA ALA A 40 12.81 -4.25 8.50
C ALA A 40 12.46 -5.12 7.29
N ASN A 41 12.58 -4.56 6.10
CA ASN A 41 12.33 -5.13 4.79
C ASN A 41 10.97 -5.84 4.72
N ASN A 42 9.94 -5.23 5.30
CA ASN A 42 8.67 -5.92 5.46
C ASN A 42 7.80 -5.93 4.18
N ILE A 43 8.02 -5.00 3.25
CA ILE A 43 7.26 -4.91 1.98
C ILE A 43 8.23 -4.99 0.79
N PHE A 44 9.22 -4.11 0.78
CA PHE A 44 10.35 -4.15 -0.14
C PHE A 44 11.62 -4.59 0.58
N ASP A 45 12.52 -5.19 -0.18
CA ASP A 45 13.91 -5.40 0.18
C ASP A 45 14.76 -4.14 -0.05
N ASP A 46 16.01 -4.21 0.39
CA ASP A 46 16.97 -3.13 0.21
C ASP A 46 17.39 -2.99 -1.24
N VAL A 47 17.65 -1.76 -1.64
CA VAL A 47 18.21 -1.46 -2.96
C VAL A 47 19.72 -1.61 -2.88
N THR A 48 20.25 -2.52 -3.68
CA THR A 48 21.69 -2.71 -3.84
C THR A 48 22.33 -1.52 -4.55
N GLY A 49 23.65 -1.36 -4.41
CA GLY A 49 24.40 -0.33 -5.14
C GLY A 49 24.29 -0.48 -6.66
N ASP A 50 24.21 -1.72 -7.15
CA ASP A 50 24.05 -2.02 -8.57
C ASP A 50 22.68 -1.58 -9.08
N GLU A 51 21.61 -1.86 -8.33
CA GLU A 51 20.25 -1.40 -8.64
C GLU A 51 20.15 0.13 -8.59
N ALA A 52 20.75 0.79 -7.60
CA ALA A 52 20.77 2.25 -7.55
C ALA A 52 21.55 2.87 -8.74
N SER A 53 22.59 2.21 -9.21
CA SER A 53 23.42 2.69 -10.32
C SER A 53 22.73 2.56 -11.68
N HIS A 54 22.09 1.41 -11.94
CA HIS A 54 21.39 1.13 -13.20
C HIS A 54 19.95 1.65 -13.22
N GLY A 55 19.34 1.73 -12.04
CA GLY A 55 17.92 1.91 -11.85
C GLY A 55 17.19 0.56 -11.82
N THR A 56 16.11 0.49 -11.05
CA THR A 56 15.23 -0.66 -10.97
C THR A 56 13.80 -0.21 -10.70
N ILE A 57 12.84 -0.99 -11.18
CA ILE A 57 11.43 -0.82 -10.84
C ILE A 57 10.96 -2.12 -10.22
N GLU A 58 10.37 -2.03 -9.03
CA GLU A 58 9.85 -3.17 -8.32
C GLU A 58 8.38 -2.97 -7.95
N TYR A 59 7.62 -4.06 -8.02
CA TYR A 59 6.21 -4.09 -7.71
C TYR A 59 5.94 -4.99 -6.50
N ARG A 60 4.99 -4.55 -5.66
CA ARG A 60 4.40 -5.34 -4.57
C ARG A 60 2.91 -5.06 -4.49
N ALA A 61 2.12 -6.05 -4.11
CA ALA A 61 0.72 -5.85 -3.78
C ALA A 61 0.48 -6.17 -2.31
N ILE A 62 -0.26 -5.28 -1.63
CA ILE A 62 -0.72 -5.48 -0.26
C ILE A 62 -2.23 -5.37 -0.22
N ALA A 63 -2.87 -5.98 0.78
CA ALA A 63 -4.30 -5.94 0.98
C ALA A 63 -4.65 -5.04 2.17
N VAL A 64 -5.66 -4.20 2.03
CA VAL A 64 -6.30 -3.49 3.14
C VAL A 64 -7.63 -4.16 3.42
N LYS A 65 -7.76 -4.71 4.63
CA LYS A 65 -8.94 -5.44 5.08
C LYS A 65 -9.70 -4.64 6.11
N ASP A 66 -11.02 -4.63 5.96
CA ASP A 66 -11.94 -4.31 7.04
C ASP A 66 -12.03 -5.52 7.99
N ALA A 67 -11.38 -5.43 9.14
CA ALA A 67 -11.38 -6.48 10.15
C ALA A 67 -12.58 -6.38 11.11
N SER A 68 -13.48 -5.41 10.91
CA SER A 68 -14.75 -5.32 11.61
C SER A 68 -15.64 -6.51 11.29
N SER A 69 -16.46 -6.91 12.26
CA SER A 69 -17.48 -7.94 12.07
C SER A 69 -18.83 -7.40 11.59
N SER A 70 -19.04 -6.08 11.60
CA SER A 70 -20.42 -5.53 11.52
C SER A 70 -20.54 -4.13 10.94
N TYR A 71 -19.44 -3.47 10.63
CA TYR A 71 -19.41 -2.08 10.18
C TYR A 71 -18.55 -1.98 8.95
N ASP A 72 -19.03 -1.25 7.94
CA ASP A 72 -18.35 -1.11 6.67
C ASP A 72 -17.48 0.15 6.66
N MET A 73 -16.30 0.06 6.04
CA MET A 73 -15.49 1.22 5.70
C MET A 73 -16.15 1.97 4.53
N LEU A 74 -16.89 3.03 4.82
CA LEU A 74 -17.52 3.89 3.82
C LEU A 74 -16.51 4.87 3.23
N ASN A 75 -16.72 5.26 1.96
CA ASN A 75 -15.97 6.34 1.30
C ASN A 75 -14.45 6.21 1.44
N VAL A 76 -13.92 4.99 1.25
CA VAL A 76 -12.49 4.72 1.43
C VAL A 76 -11.65 5.56 0.49
N LYS A 77 -10.62 6.21 1.04
CA LYS A 77 -9.62 7.01 0.33
C LYS A 77 -8.22 6.57 0.71
N VAL A 78 -7.31 6.60 -0.25
CA VAL A 78 -5.89 6.27 -0.05
C VAL A 78 -5.01 7.34 -0.65
N TRP A 79 -3.97 7.76 0.06
CA TRP A 79 -2.94 8.66 -0.46
C TRP A 79 -1.56 8.35 0.12
N ILE A 80 -0.53 8.82 -0.57
CA ILE A 80 0.84 8.89 -0.05
C ILE A 80 1.19 10.34 0.23
N SER A 81 1.81 10.61 1.38
CA SER A 81 2.28 11.94 1.77
C SER A 81 3.57 11.92 2.58
N GLY A 82 4.19 13.08 2.79
CA GLY A 82 5.27 13.28 3.74
C GLY A 82 6.60 12.71 3.27
N TYR A 83 6.90 12.81 1.97
CA TYR A 83 8.16 12.29 1.45
C TYR A 83 9.39 12.98 2.08
N LYS A 84 10.28 12.18 2.66
CA LYS A 84 11.68 12.53 2.91
C LYS A 84 12.52 11.78 1.90
N ARG A 85 13.17 12.49 0.97
CA ARG A 85 13.96 11.90 -0.11
C ARG A 85 14.88 12.95 -0.75
N ALA A 86 15.76 12.51 -1.63
CA ALA A 86 16.58 13.42 -2.42
C ALA A 86 15.72 14.39 -3.26
N ALA A 87 16.20 15.61 -3.46
CA ALA A 87 15.49 16.61 -4.26
C ALA A 87 15.43 16.26 -5.76
N THR A 88 16.39 15.46 -6.24
CA THR A 88 16.48 15.01 -7.63
C THR A 88 16.86 13.53 -7.66
N LYS A 89 16.37 12.80 -8.68
CA LYS A 89 16.61 11.35 -8.85
C LYS A 89 16.31 10.55 -7.57
N ALA A 90 15.13 10.78 -7.00
CA ALA A 90 14.72 10.09 -5.78
C ALA A 90 14.10 8.73 -6.07
N ASP A 91 14.46 7.76 -5.23
CA ASP A 91 13.70 6.55 -4.99
C ASP A 91 12.27 6.92 -4.55
N THR A 92 11.28 6.40 -5.27
CA THR A 92 9.90 6.88 -5.18
C THR A 92 8.91 5.72 -5.16
N ILE A 93 7.97 5.75 -4.21
CA ILE A 93 6.84 4.82 -4.18
C ILE A 93 5.61 5.46 -4.86
N TYR A 94 5.08 4.77 -5.85
CA TYR A 94 3.78 5.03 -6.44
C TYR A 94 2.79 4.00 -5.92
N PHE A 95 1.50 4.34 -5.96
CA PHE A 95 0.44 3.41 -5.62
C PHE A 95 -0.72 3.44 -6.61
N ALA A 96 -1.45 2.34 -6.70
CA ALA A 96 -2.72 2.22 -7.40
C ALA A 96 -3.65 1.28 -6.61
N LEU A 97 -4.95 1.36 -6.88
CA LEU A 97 -5.96 0.57 -6.17
C LEU A 97 -6.59 -0.47 -7.10
N GLU A 98 -6.86 -1.65 -6.56
CA GLU A 98 -7.53 -2.72 -7.31
C GLU A 98 -8.63 -3.38 -6.46
N ASN A 99 -9.82 -3.47 -7.03
CA ASN A 99 -10.95 -4.16 -6.43
C ASN A 99 -10.84 -5.67 -6.68
N PRO A 100 -10.69 -6.51 -5.65
CA PRO A 100 -10.63 -7.94 -5.83
C PRO A 100 -11.98 -8.49 -6.29
N THR A 101 -11.94 -9.51 -7.15
CA THR A 101 -13.14 -10.15 -7.72
C THR A 101 -13.06 -11.68 -7.60
N GLY A 102 -14.19 -12.36 -7.75
CA GLY A 102 -14.25 -13.82 -7.70
C GLY A 102 -14.50 -14.41 -6.30
N SER A 103 -14.42 -15.74 -6.21
CA SER A 103 -14.58 -16.51 -4.97
C SER A 103 -13.59 -17.70 -5.01
N PRO A 104 -12.48 -17.66 -4.24
CA PRO A 104 -12.06 -16.58 -3.34
C PRO A 104 -11.78 -15.27 -4.09
N ALA A 105 -11.98 -14.14 -3.40
CA ALA A 105 -11.70 -12.82 -3.96
C ALA A 105 -10.20 -12.66 -4.21
N THR A 106 -9.82 -12.19 -5.40
CA THR A 106 -8.43 -12.03 -5.85
C THR A 106 -8.24 -10.73 -6.60
N ILE A 107 -7.08 -10.11 -6.45
CA ILE A 107 -6.53 -9.14 -7.41
C ILE A 107 -5.67 -9.89 -8.43
N GLN A 108 -5.25 -9.22 -9.51
CA GLN A 108 -4.31 -9.81 -10.47
C GLN A 108 -3.04 -10.30 -9.76
N GLN A 109 -2.38 -11.30 -10.32
CA GLN A 109 -1.09 -11.79 -9.84
C GLN A 109 -0.05 -11.58 -10.92
N ILE A 110 1.09 -10.99 -10.57
CA ILE A 110 2.26 -10.86 -11.44
C ILE A 110 3.24 -12.01 -11.16
N PRO A 111 4.00 -12.48 -12.16
CA PRO A 111 4.88 -13.64 -12.02
C PRO A 111 6.14 -13.35 -11.19
N ASP A 112 6.60 -12.11 -11.18
CA ASP A 112 7.83 -11.66 -10.53
C ASP A 112 7.73 -10.15 -10.22
N PRO A 113 8.58 -9.60 -9.33
CA PRO A 113 8.48 -8.22 -8.89
C PRO A 113 8.93 -7.18 -9.94
N TYR A 114 9.46 -7.60 -11.09
CA TYR A 114 9.92 -6.72 -12.17
C TYR A 114 8.93 -6.69 -13.35
N THR A 115 7.93 -7.58 -13.33
CA THR A 115 6.83 -7.57 -14.30
C THR A 115 5.73 -6.61 -13.86
N ALA A 116 5.45 -5.60 -14.69
CA ALA A 116 4.38 -4.65 -14.40
C ALA A 116 2.99 -5.31 -14.38
N PRO A 117 2.11 -4.97 -13.43
CA PRO A 117 0.71 -5.37 -13.47
C PRO A 117 -0.04 -4.71 -14.64
N ASP A 118 -1.13 -5.33 -15.06
CA ASP A 118 -2.07 -4.79 -16.04
C ASP A 118 -2.87 -3.63 -15.43
N GLU A 119 -2.50 -2.40 -15.79
CA GLU A 119 -3.11 -1.18 -15.26
C GLU A 119 -4.60 -1.03 -15.61
N SER A 120 -5.09 -1.74 -16.66
CA SER A 120 -6.53 -1.74 -16.97
C SER A 120 -7.39 -2.39 -15.88
N LYS A 121 -6.76 -3.20 -15.01
CA LYS A 121 -7.40 -3.85 -13.86
C LYS A 121 -7.34 -3.03 -12.58
N PHE A 122 -6.68 -1.88 -12.57
CA PHE A 122 -6.71 -0.94 -11.45
C PHE A 122 -8.08 -0.24 -11.38
N VAL A 123 -9.11 -1.02 -11.10
CA VAL A 123 -10.50 -0.57 -11.04
C VAL A 123 -10.92 -0.55 -9.59
N THR A 124 -11.44 0.58 -9.12
CA THR A 124 -11.95 0.71 -7.75
C THR A 124 -13.36 0.13 -7.65
N LYS A 125 -13.87 -0.07 -6.43
CA LYS A 125 -15.25 -0.55 -6.23
C LYS A 125 -16.31 0.46 -6.72
N LYS A 126 -15.93 1.73 -6.91
CA LYS A 126 -16.75 2.74 -7.61
C LYS A 126 -16.84 2.50 -9.13
N GLY A 127 -16.05 1.59 -9.70
CA GLY A 127 -16.00 1.26 -11.12
C GLY A 127 -15.06 2.15 -11.94
N ASN A 128 -14.27 3.01 -11.30
CA ASN A 128 -13.33 3.88 -11.99
C ASN A 128 -11.99 3.16 -12.16
N THR A 129 -11.42 3.21 -13.36
CA THR A 129 -10.00 2.89 -13.58
C THR A 129 -9.14 4.02 -13.00
N VAL A 130 -8.12 3.66 -12.23
CA VAL A 130 -7.14 4.58 -11.62
C VAL A 130 -5.74 4.26 -12.12
N GLU A 131 -4.87 5.25 -12.11
CA GLU A 131 -3.49 5.14 -12.57
C GLU A 131 -2.51 5.22 -11.39
N TRP A 132 -1.25 4.88 -11.63
CA TRP A 132 -0.17 5.08 -10.67
C TRP A 132 -0.12 6.52 -10.16
N THR A 133 -0.29 6.66 -8.86
CA THR A 133 -0.38 7.95 -8.16
C THR A 133 0.77 8.10 -7.16
N VAL A 134 1.21 9.33 -6.94
CA VAL A 134 2.22 9.70 -5.94
C VAL A 134 1.88 11.05 -5.32
N GLU A 135 2.51 11.40 -4.19
CA GLU A 135 2.43 12.74 -3.62
C GLU A 135 2.81 13.81 -4.66
N GLY A 136 2.02 14.87 -4.76
CA GLY A 136 2.25 15.98 -5.68
C GLY A 136 1.68 15.76 -7.09
N SER A 137 1.15 14.57 -7.41
CA SER A 137 0.30 14.38 -8.60
C SER A 137 -1.04 15.14 -8.44
N PRO A 138 -1.68 15.59 -9.53
CA PRO A 138 -2.88 16.45 -9.48
C PRO A 138 -4.08 15.80 -8.78
N SER A 139 -4.09 14.48 -8.61
CA SER A 139 -4.98 13.75 -7.71
C SER A 139 -4.15 12.79 -6.86
N ASN A 140 -3.45 13.29 -5.84
CA ASN A 140 -2.64 12.47 -4.92
C ASN A 140 -3.46 11.50 -4.03
N THR A 141 -4.79 11.55 -4.14
CA THR A 141 -5.73 10.71 -3.40
C THR A 141 -6.56 9.88 -4.37
N LEU A 142 -6.63 8.57 -4.14
CA LEU A 142 -7.48 7.64 -4.86
C LEU A 142 -8.68 7.25 -4.00
N GLU A 143 -9.88 7.30 -4.58
CA GLU A 143 -11.13 6.88 -3.91
C GLU A 143 -11.52 5.46 -4.31
N PHE A 144 -11.64 4.57 -3.32
CA PHE A 144 -11.97 3.17 -3.58
C PHE A 144 -13.49 2.91 -3.64
N GLY A 145 -14.24 3.42 -2.66
CA GLY A 145 -15.64 3.08 -2.44
C GLY A 145 -15.88 2.47 -1.05
N THR A 146 -16.93 1.67 -0.91
CA THR A 146 -17.27 1.00 0.36
C THR A 146 -16.63 -0.38 0.46
N VAL A 147 -15.83 -0.63 1.48
CA VAL A 147 -15.34 -1.99 1.80
C VAL A 147 -16.26 -2.54 2.89
N ASN A 148 -16.96 -3.64 2.60
CA ASN A 148 -17.88 -4.20 3.58
C ASN A 148 -17.11 -4.92 4.70
N ALA A 149 -17.75 -5.11 5.85
CA ALA A 149 -17.16 -5.86 6.96
C ALA A 149 -16.58 -7.22 6.51
N GLY A 150 -15.30 -7.46 6.78
CA GLY A 150 -14.58 -8.68 6.39
C GLY A 150 -14.03 -8.69 4.96
N GLU A 151 -14.42 -7.75 4.10
CA GLU A 151 -13.86 -7.59 2.76
C GLU A 151 -12.49 -6.88 2.78
N TRP A 152 -11.83 -6.89 1.62
CA TRP A 152 -10.55 -6.24 1.44
C TRP A 152 -10.43 -5.63 0.03
N PHE A 153 -9.43 -4.78 -0.16
CA PHE A 153 -9.02 -4.28 -1.47
C PHE A 153 -7.50 -4.26 -1.61
N GLY A 154 -7.02 -4.30 -2.85
CA GLY A 154 -5.60 -4.27 -3.16
C GLY A 154 -5.05 -2.84 -3.24
N ILE A 155 -3.87 -2.65 -2.69
CA ILE A 155 -2.98 -1.54 -3.00
C ILE A 155 -1.77 -2.14 -3.72
N TRP A 156 -1.61 -1.75 -4.98
CA TRP A 156 -0.37 -1.97 -5.72
C TRP A 156 0.62 -0.88 -5.37
N LEU A 157 1.86 -1.27 -5.12
CA LEU A 157 2.99 -0.40 -4.87
C LEU A 157 4.01 -0.60 -5.99
N LYS A 158 4.49 0.50 -6.56
CA LYS A 158 5.59 0.53 -7.52
C LYS A 158 6.69 1.37 -6.91
N ARG A 159 7.84 0.76 -6.64
CA ARG A 159 9.06 1.46 -6.25
C ARG A 159 9.88 1.72 -7.51
N ASP A 160 10.12 2.98 -7.81
CA ASP A 160 10.97 3.42 -8.92
C ASP A 160 12.27 3.98 -8.35
N VAL A 161 13.36 3.26 -8.57
CA VAL A 161 14.71 3.69 -8.28
C VAL A 161 15.33 4.17 -9.59
N PRO A 162 15.48 5.48 -9.80
CA PRO A 162 16.04 5.98 -11.05
C PRO A 162 17.53 5.65 -11.16
N GLY A 163 18.02 5.46 -12.39
CA GLY A 163 19.45 5.25 -12.65
C GLY A 163 20.33 6.38 -12.11
N SER A 164 21.38 5.99 -11.39
CA SER A 164 22.22 6.88 -10.58
C SER A 164 21.39 7.66 -9.54
N ALA A 165 20.55 6.94 -8.79
CA ALA A 165 19.74 7.51 -7.73
C ALA A 165 20.60 8.30 -6.75
N SER A 166 20.12 9.47 -6.33
CA SER A 166 20.86 10.30 -5.39
C SER A 166 20.90 9.63 -4.01
N PRO A 167 22.07 9.56 -3.35
CA PRO A 167 22.16 9.02 -2.01
C PRO A 167 21.38 9.93 -1.04
N TYR A 168 20.64 9.31 -0.13
CA TYR A 168 19.88 10.02 0.90
C TYR A 168 19.72 9.09 2.09
N SER A 169 20.36 9.41 3.21
CA SER A 169 20.13 8.75 4.49
C SER A 169 18.78 9.21 5.02
N ASP A 170 17.91 8.28 5.42
CA ASP A 170 16.60 8.53 6.02
C ASP A 170 15.51 8.96 5.03
N ARG A 171 15.22 8.07 4.08
CA ARG A 171 14.05 8.25 3.22
C ARG A 171 12.79 7.89 4.01
N SER A 172 11.66 8.53 3.74
CA SER A 172 10.38 8.04 4.23
C SER A 172 9.20 8.53 3.38
N CYS A 173 8.06 7.86 3.48
CA CYS A 173 6.76 8.33 3.02
C CYS A 173 5.65 7.65 3.83
N THR A 174 4.49 8.28 3.96
CA THR A 174 3.35 7.73 4.69
C THR A 174 2.22 7.36 3.75
N ILE A 175 1.80 6.10 3.75
CA ILE A 175 0.54 5.66 3.14
C ILE A 175 -0.57 5.88 4.16
N THR A 176 -1.65 6.55 3.76
CA THR A 176 -2.83 6.75 4.61
C THR A 176 -4.06 6.15 3.97
N VAL A 177 -4.84 5.40 4.75
CA VAL A 177 -6.20 4.94 4.45
C VAL A 177 -7.16 5.70 5.34
N GLN A 178 -8.15 6.36 4.73
CA GLN A 178 -9.24 7.03 5.42
C GLN A 178 -10.56 6.38 5.05
N CYS A 179 -11.47 6.25 6.02
CA CYS A 179 -12.86 5.88 5.77
C CYS A 179 -13.82 6.56 6.75
N GLU A 180 -15.11 6.35 6.55
CA GLU A 180 -16.17 6.68 7.50
C GLU A 180 -16.82 5.40 8.01
N THR A 181 -17.40 5.43 9.21
CA THR A 181 -18.15 4.29 9.79
C THR A 181 -19.65 4.36 9.45
N THR A 182 -20.29 3.22 9.25
CA THR A 182 -21.77 3.11 9.12
C THR A 182 -22.53 3.41 10.41
N ALA A 183 -21.85 3.53 11.56
CA ALA A 183 -22.46 3.54 12.90
C ALA A 183 -22.96 4.91 13.41
N SER A 184 -23.01 5.98 12.60
CA SER A 184 -23.30 7.33 13.10
C SER A 184 -24.09 8.21 12.12
N PRO A 185 -25.09 9.00 12.58
CA PRO A 185 -25.73 10.05 11.77
C PRO A 185 -24.79 11.24 11.50
N TYR A 186 -23.68 11.34 12.22
CA TYR A 186 -22.58 12.28 11.98
C TYR A 186 -21.41 11.56 11.30
N ARG A 187 -20.75 12.23 10.34
CA ARG A 187 -19.51 11.71 9.74
C ARG A 187 -18.44 11.54 10.82
N TYR A 188 -18.06 10.29 11.08
CA TYR A 188 -16.93 9.94 11.91
C TYR A 188 -15.84 9.35 11.01
N THR A 189 -14.76 10.10 10.86
CA THR A 189 -13.63 9.74 10.01
C THR A 189 -12.66 8.87 10.81
N VAL A 190 -12.30 7.73 10.23
CA VAL A 190 -11.27 6.82 10.74
C VAL A 190 -10.07 6.89 9.82
N LEU A 191 -8.88 6.95 10.41
CA LEU A 191 -7.62 7.01 9.69
C LEU A 191 -6.72 5.87 10.14
N LYS A 192 -6.05 5.24 9.18
CA LYS A 192 -4.94 4.33 9.40
C LYS A 192 -3.77 4.74 8.53
N THR A 193 -2.64 4.99 9.16
CA THR A 193 -1.42 5.51 8.53
C THR A 193 -0.31 4.49 8.71
N TYR A 194 0.54 4.36 7.70
CA TYR A 194 1.76 3.58 7.75
C TYR A 194 2.91 4.40 7.17
N GLU A 195 3.88 4.75 8.01
CA GLU A 195 5.14 5.34 7.56
C GLU A 195 6.07 4.23 7.10
N ILE A 196 6.46 4.33 5.84
CA ILE A 196 7.51 3.57 5.21
C ILE A 196 8.81 4.37 5.41
N VAL A 197 9.83 3.76 5.99
CA VAL A 197 11.12 4.41 6.31
C VAL A 197 12.26 3.59 5.72
N TRP A 198 13.27 4.23 5.15
CA TRP A 198 14.54 3.63 4.76
C TRP A 198 15.65 4.29 5.57
N ASN A 199 16.23 3.57 6.54
CA ASN A 199 17.34 4.07 7.34
C ASN A 199 18.57 3.18 7.11
N GLY A 200 19.55 3.70 6.37
CA GLY A 200 20.73 2.92 5.98
C GLY A 200 20.36 1.75 5.06
N ASN A 201 20.60 0.52 5.54
CA ASN A 201 20.28 -0.73 4.83
C ASN A 201 19.03 -1.42 5.40
N ASP A 202 18.11 -0.66 6.04
CA ASP A 202 16.90 -1.27 6.59
C ASP A 202 15.66 -0.47 6.18
N PHE A 203 14.65 -1.19 5.65
CA PHE A 203 13.34 -0.64 5.30
C PHE A 203 12.26 -0.97 6.33
N TYR A 204 11.75 0.00 7.08
CA TYR A 204 10.73 -0.23 8.11
C TYR A 204 9.36 0.25 7.69
N VAL A 205 8.33 -0.30 8.32
CA VAL A 205 6.93 0.10 8.16
C VAL A 205 6.30 0.28 9.54
N PHE A 206 5.91 1.49 9.93
CA PHE A 206 5.36 1.80 11.26
C PHE A 206 3.93 2.37 11.15
N PRO A 207 2.98 2.01 12.04
CA PRO A 207 1.75 2.77 12.16
C PRO A 207 2.09 4.14 12.73
N VAL A 208 1.48 5.20 12.20
CA VAL A 208 1.65 6.54 12.76
C VAL A 208 0.49 6.83 13.70
N GLU A 209 0.76 7.05 14.97
CA GLU A 209 -0.27 7.58 15.88
C GLU A 209 -0.61 9.01 15.43
N ILE A 210 -1.86 9.22 15.05
CA ILE A 210 -2.35 10.56 14.72
C ILE A 210 -2.73 11.22 16.05
N PRO A 211 -2.22 12.43 16.35
CA PRO A 211 -2.53 13.12 17.60
C PRO A 211 -4.01 13.43 17.78
#